data_AF-A0A952VD84-F1
#
_entry.id   AF-A0A952VD84-F1
#
_cell.length_a   1.000
_cell.length_b   1.000
_cell.length_c   1.000
_cell.angle_alpha   90.00
_cell.angle_beta   90.00
_cell.angle_gamma   90.00
#
_symmetry.space_group_name_H-M   'P 1'
#
loop_
_entity.id
_entity.type
_entity.pdbx_description
1 polymer ?
#
loop_
_entity_poly.entity_id
_entity_poly.type
_entity_poly.pdbx_seq_one_letter_code
_entity_poly.pdbx_strand_id
1 'polypeptide(L)'
;MTNGNLVRGLILALGLTLFATYGSAQDPEILRKSQEMNDVARANRAAAEKAFADFPQAEELRRQLNSAASPAACEKAVAPYITQNERRIVPYLNAHLALYRDCGIAISVALVKLGDNGHFQVILEELTSEILGVRTRAIEKLSLIQSKESYRKLYELLDDTSGGEYGSDFAVLPTNRYVVECLSRTIAYGPKGMDRFSPDAWKAWFERNRHLID
;
A
#
# COMPACT_ATOMS: atom_id res chain seq x y z
N MET A 1 8.33 -22.36 -2.89
CA MET A 1 9.24 -21.79 -1.87
C MET A 1 9.85 -20.53 -2.46
N THR A 2 9.36 -19.33 -2.12
CA THR A 2 10.00 -17.99 -2.29
C THR A 2 8.94 -16.88 -2.21
N ASN A 3 8.35 -16.64 -1.02
CA ASN A 3 7.57 -15.40 -0.77
C ASN A 3 8.11 -14.60 0.43
N GLY A 4 9.00 -15.18 1.25
CA GLY A 4 9.54 -14.53 2.45
C GLY A 4 10.56 -13.41 2.20
N ASN A 5 11.11 -13.30 0.98
CA ASN A 5 12.11 -12.26 0.67
C ASN A 5 11.46 -10.91 0.28
N LEU A 6 10.24 -10.93 -0.27
CA LEU A 6 9.49 -9.72 -0.61
C LEU A 6 8.99 -8.99 0.64
N VAL A 7 8.49 -9.75 1.62
CA VAL A 7 8.04 -9.21 2.92
C VAL A 7 9.18 -8.51 3.66
N ARG A 8 10.39 -9.10 3.66
CA ARG A 8 11.58 -8.47 4.25
C ARG A 8 12.01 -7.20 3.51
N GLY A 9 11.93 -7.19 2.18
CA GLY A 9 12.25 -6.02 1.36
C GLY A 9 11.31 -4.83 1.58
N LEU A 10 10.00 -5.10 1.74
CA LEU A 10 9.00 -4.05 1.97
C LEU A 10 9.12 -3.44 3.38
N ILE A 11 9.39 -4.27 4.39
CA ILE A 11 9.64 -3.82 5.77
C ILE A 11 10.94 -3.01 5.85
N LEU A 12 11.99 -3.38 5.09
CA LEU A 12 13.23 -2.61 5.00
C LEU A 12 13.04 -1.23 4.32
N ALA A 13 12.17 -1.13 3.30
CA ALA A 13 11.84 0.15 2.66
C ALA A 13 11.07 1.13 3.57
N LEU A 14 10.35 0.60 4.57
CA LEU A 14 9.67 1.40 5.59
C LEU A 14 10.62 1.92 6.70
N GLY A 15 11.76 1.24 6.93
CA GLY A 15 12.82 1.70 7.84
C GLY A 15 13.60 2.94 7.33
N LEU A 16 13.33 3.37 6.10
CA LEU A 16 14.13 4.33 5.33
C LEU A 16 13.90 5.80 5.75
N THR A 17 13.29 6.07 6.91
CA THR A 17 13.05 7.43 7.43
C THR A 17 13.44 7.67 8.89
N LEU A 18 13.95 6.66 9.60
CA LEU A 18 14.40 6.84 11.00
C LEU A 18 15.92 6.99 11.16
N PHE A 19 16.72 6.65 10.15
CA PHE A 19 18.20 6.65 10.28
C PHE A 19 18.92 7.84 9.63
N ALA A 20 18.23 8.68 8.83
CA ALA A 20 18.90 9.74 8.09
C ALA A 20 19.11 11.05 8.89
N THR A 21 18.64 11.16 10.14
CA THR A 21 18.66 12.42 10.91
C THR A 21 19.47 12.40 12.21
N TYR A 22 20.05 11.27 12.62
CA TYR A 22 20.91 11.24 13.81
C TYR A 22 22.35 10.87 13.44
N GLY A 23 23.25 11.80 13.67
CA GLY A 23 24.68 11.64 13.42
C GLY A 23 25.28 10.52 14.25
N SER A 24 25.64 9.42 13.59
CA SER A 24 26.77 8.57 13.94
C SER A 24 27.16 7.71 12.73
N ALA A 25 27.80 8.32 11.74
CA ALA A 25 28.37 7.63 10.58
C ALA A 25 29.56 6.68 10.92
N GLN A 26 29.64 6.19 12.16
CA GLN A 26 30.75 5.40 12.69
C GLN A 26 30.33 4.09 13.36
N ASP A 27 29.03 3.79 13.46
CA ASP A 27 28.57 2.48 13.94
C ASP A 27 28.70 1.41 12.84
N PRO A 28 29.54 0.37 13.01
CA PRO A 28 29.70 -0.71 12.03
C PRO A 28 28.39 -1.44 11.70
N GLU A 29 27.44 -1.50 12.63
CA GLU A 29 26.14 -2.14 12.41
C GLU A 29 25.26 -1.27 11.48
N ILE A 30 25.31 0.05 11.63
CA ILE A 30 24.60 0.99 10.76
C ILE A 30 25.19 0.93 9.34
N LEU A 31 26.53 0.87 9.22
CA LEU A 31 27.21 0.72 7.92
C LEU A 31 26.86 -0.60 7.23
N ARG A 32 26.85 -1.72 7.98
CA ARG A 32 26.46 -3.03 7.44
C ARG A 32 25.01 -3.02 6.96
N LYS A 33 24.07 -2.51 7.76
CA LYS A 33 22.65 -2.40 7.37
C LYS A 33 22.48 -1.51 6.13
N SER A 34 23.21 -0.41 6.05
CA SER A 34 23.22 0.47 4.87
C SER A 34 23.75 -0.25 3.62
N GLN A 35 24.83 -1.02 3.73
CA GLN A 35 25.35 -1.84 2.62
C GLN A 35 24.36 -2.90 2.17
N GLU A 36 23.77 -3.66 3.11
CA GLU A 36 22.74 -4.66 2.81
C GLU A 36 21.55 -4.04 2.08
N MET A 37 21.09 -2.86 2.54
CA MET A 37 20.02 -2.11 1.87
C MET A 37 20.40 -1.69 0.44
N ASN A 38 21.64 -1.23 0.24
CA ASN A 38 22.13 -0.85 -1.09
C ASN A 38 22.23 -2.04 -2.05
N ASP A 39 22.63 -3.21 -1.56
CA ASP A 39 22.70 -4.44 -2.35
C ASP A 39 21.30 -4.94 -2.72
N VAL A 40 20.34 -4.87 -1.80
CA VAL A 40 18.92 -5.16 -2.08
C VAL A 40 18.37 -4.19 -3.13
N ALA A 41 18.61 -2.89 -2.99
CA ALA A 41 18.17 -1.90 -3.98
C ALA A 41 18.78 -2.15 -5.37
N ARG A 42 20.06 -2.52 -5.43
CA ARG A 42 20.74 -2.88 -6.68
C ARG A 42 20.13 -4.12 -7.33
N ALA A 43 19.86 -5.17 -6.54
CA ALA A 43 19.22 -6.39 -7.03
C ALA A 43 17.81 -6.11 -7.56
N ASN A 44 17.02 -5.30 -6.84
CA ASN A 44 15.68 -4.90 -7.26
C ASN A 44 15.70 -4.08 -8.57
N ARG A 45 16.67 -3.18 -8.72
CA ARG A 45 16.88 -2.44 -9.98
C ARG A 45 17.22 -3.38 -11.13
N ALA A 46 18.11 -4.35 -10.93
CA ALA A 46 18.44 -5.33 -11.96
C ALA A 46 17.23 -6.20 -12.34
N ALA A 47 16.41 -6.61 -11.36
CA ALA A 47 15.18 -7.35 -11.61
C ALA A 47 14.15 -6.52 -12.39
N ALA A 48 14.03 -5.22 -12.08
CA ALA A 48 13.17 -4.29 -12.81
C ALA A 48 13.61 -4.14 -14.26
N GLU A 49 14.90 -3.91 -14.51
CA GLU A 49 15.46 -3.78 -15.86
C GLU A 49 15.32 -5.08 -16.68
N LYS A 50 15.44 -6.24 -16.04
CA LYS A 50 15.20 -7.53 -16.71
C LYS A 50 13.72 -7.71 -17.08
N ALA A 51 12.81 -7.50 -16.13
CA ALA A 51 11.37 -7.58 -16.39
C ALA A 51 10.91 -6.60 -17.47
N PHE A 52 11.60 -5.46 -17.56
CA PHE A 52 11.37 -4.43 -18.55
C PHE A 52 11.79 -4.87 -19.96
N ALA A 53 12.95 -5.51 -20.11
CA ALA A 53 13.43 -6.00 -21.41
C ALA A 53 12.43 -6.95 -22.08
N ASP A 54 11.65 -7.69 -21.28
CA ASP A 54 10.63 -8.63 -21.76
C ASP A 54 9.28 -7.95 -22.08
N PHE A 55 9.12 -6.65 -21.80
CA PHE A 55 7.88 -5.90 -22.02
C PHE A 55 8.13 -4.45 -22.50
N PRO A 56 8.41 -4.22 -23.79
CA PRO A 56 8.72 -2.89 -24.33
C PRO A 56 7.65 -1.81 -24.11
N GLN A 57 6.39 -2.23 -23.92
CA GLN A 57 5.25 -1.37 -23.59
C GLN A 57 5.30 -0.83 -22.14
N ALA A 58 6.21 -1.33 -21.29
CA ALA A 58 6.49 -0.75 -19.98
C ALA A 58 7.31 0.54 -20.06
N GLU A 59 7.91 0.92 -21.20
CA GLU A 59 8.70 2.17 -21.27
C GLU A 59 7.84 3.38 -20.92
N GLU A 60 6.62 3.40 -21.47
CA GLU A 60 5.68 4.46 -21.19
C GLU A 60 5.24 4.46 -19.73
N LEU A 61 4.89 3.28 -19.19
CA LEU A 61 4.55 3.13 -17.78
C LEU A 61 5.70 3.58 -16.87
N ARG A 62 6.93 3.21 -17.21
CA ARG A 62 8.15 3.60 -16.47
C ARG A 62 8.33 5.09 -16.46
N ARG A 63 8.23 5.73 -17.64
CA ARG A 63 8.32 7.18 -17.76
C ARG A 63 7.23 7.87 -16.94
N GLN A 64 6.00 7.37 -17.00
CA GLN A 64 4.87 7.92 -16.25
C GLN A 64 5.04 7.78 -14.74
N LEU A 65 5.44 6.61 -14.24
CA LEU A 65 5.69 6.39 -12.81
C LEU A 65 6.88 7.22 -12.31
N ASN A 66 7.97 7.32 -13.08
CA ASN A 66 9.14 8.11 -12.70
C ASN A 66 8.90 9.62 -12.71
N SER A 67 7.95 10.09 -13.52
CA SER A 67 7.60 11.52 -13.63
C SER A 67 6.32 11.88 -12.85
N ALA A 68 5.71 10.92 -12.16
CA ALA A 68 4.49 11.14 -11.42
C ALA A 68 4.74 12.10 -10.24
N ALA A 69 4.21 13.32 -10.36
CA ALA A 69 4.35 14.34 -9.32
C ALA A 69 3.31 14.20 -8.18
N SER A 70 2.43 13.19 -8.24
CA SER A 70 1.37 12.98 -7.25
C SER A 70 0.86 11.54 -7.24
N PRO A 71 0.20 11.10 -6.15
CA PRO A 71 -0.47 9.80 -6.08
C PRO A 71 -1.48 9.59 -7.22
N ALA A 72 -2.26 10.62 -7.56
CA ALA A 72 -3.23 10.57 -8.65
C ALA A 72 -2.58 10.34 -10.03
N ALA A 73 -1.36 10.86 -10.23
CA ALA A 73 -0.59 10.61 -11.45
C ALA A 73 -0.13 9.13 -11.52
N CYS A 74 0.30 8.55 -10.39
CA CYS A 74 0.64 7.14 -10.32
C CYS A 74 -0.58 6.24 -10.61
N GLU A 75 -1.75 6.54 -10.02
CA GLU A 75 -3.00 5.82 -10.29
C GLU A 75 -3.38 5.87 -11.76
N LYS A 76 -3.30 7.06 -12.38
CA LYS A 76 -3.58 7.26 -13.79
C LYS A 76 -2.63 6.44 -14.69
N ALA A 77 -1.36 6.30 -14.29
CA ALA A 77 -0.37 5.52 -15.05
C ALA A 77 -0.69 4.02 -15.08
N VAL A 78 -1.14 3.45 -13.95
CA VAL A 78 -1.44 2.01 -13.85
C VAL A 78 -2.85 1.63 -14.31
N ALA A 79 -3.81 2.57 -14.30
CA ALA A 79 -5.22 2.33 -14.61
C ALA A 79 -5.50 1.64 -15.96
N PRO A 80 -4.82 1.97 -17.08
CA PRO A 80 -5.04 1.31 -18.36
C PRO A 80 -4.73 -0.19 -18.30
N TYR A 81 -3.66 -0.57 -17.61
CA TYR A 81 -3.21 -1.96 -17.50
C TYR A 81 -4.15 -2.78 -16.61
N ILE A 82 -4.68 -2.19 -15.53
CA ILE A 82 -5.72 -2.81 -14.71
C ILE A 82 -6.97 -3.07 -15.54
N THR A 83 -7.42 -2.06 -16.29
CA THR A 83 -8.64 -2.14 -17.12
C THR A 83 -8.52 -3.20 -18.21
N GLN A 84 -7.33 -3.36 -18.77
CA GLN A 84 -7.03 -4.36 -19.80
C GLN A 84 -6.66 -5.74 -19.20
N ASN A 85 -6.61 -5.89 -17.87
CA ASN A 85 -6.12 -7.08 -17.17
C ASN A 85 -4.74 -7.54 -17.70
N GLU A 86 -3.83 -6.59 -17.91
CA GLU A 86 -2.51 -6.84 -18.46
C GLU A 86 -1.58 -7.40 -17.39
N ARG A 87 -1.57 -8.73 -17.20
CA ARG A 87 -0.79 -9.36 -16.15
C ARG A 87 0.72 -9.40 -16.43
N ARG A 88 1.16 -9.15 -17.67
CA ARG A 88 2.59 -9.17 -18.03
C ARG A 88 3.39 -8.06 -17.32
N ILE A 89 2.73 -7.00 -16.84
CA ILE A 89 3.42 -5.94 -16.08
C ILE A 89 3.62 -6.27 -14.60
N VAL A 90 3.06 -7.37 -14.07
CA VAL A 90 3.18 -7.72 -12.65
C VAL A 90 4.64 -7.86 -12.18
N PRO A 91 5.55 -8.53 -12.89
CA PRO A 91 6.96 -8.58 -12.50
C PRO A 91 7.61 -7.19 -12.47
N TYR A 92 7.26 -6.33 -13.41
CA TYR A 92 7.75 -4.95 -13.47
C TYR A 92 7.24 -4.12 -12.28
N LEU A 93 5.94 -4.17 -12.00
CA LEU A 93 5.33 -3.48 -10.86
C LEU A 93 5.93 -3.94 -9.52
N ASN A 94 6.14 -5.25 -9.35
CA ASN A 94 6.80 -5.80 -8.16
C ASN A 94 8.22 -5.25 -7.98
N ALA A 95 9.00 -5.22 -9.06
CA ALA A 95 10.37 -4.70 -9.00
C ALA A 95 10.40 -3.18 -8.79
N HIS A 96 9.45 -2.44 -9.36
CA HIS A 96 9.34 -0.98 -9.22
C HIS A 96 8.86 -0.56 -7.82
N LEU A 97 7.95 -1.33 -7.20
CA LEU A 97 7.48 -1.09 -5.83
C LEU A 97 8.64 -1.05 -4.83
N ALA A 98 9.67 -1.86 -5.06
CA ALA A 98 10.84 -1.94 -4.21
C ALA A 98 11.81 -0.75 -4.36
N LEU A 99 11.57 0.15 -5.31
CA LEU A 99 12.46 1.27 -5.65
C LEU A 99 11.84 2.65 -5.34
N TYR A 100 10.52 2.80 -5.45
CA TYR A 100 9.86 4.12 -5.43
C TYR A 100 8.76 4.21 -4.37
N ARG A 101 8.88 5.18 -3.45
CA ARG A 101 7.90 5.37 -2.36
C ARG A 101 6.60 6.03 -2.81
N ASP A 102 6.67 6.99 -3.73
CA ASP A 102 5.56 7.90 -3.98
C ASP A 102 4.39 7.23 -4.74
N CYS A 103 4.70 6.23 -5.57
CA CYS A 103 3.69 5.41 -6.26
C CYS A 103 3.32 4.11 -5.53
N GLY A 104 3.81 3.88 -4.31
CA GLY A 104 3.71 2.58 -3.64
C GLY A 104 2.28 2.07 -3.41
N ILE A 105 1.34 2.97 -3.12
CA ILE A 105 -0.09 2.63 -2.96
C ILE A 105 -0.69 2.21 -4.31
N ALA A 106 -0.56 3.06 -5.34
CA ALA A 106 -1.10 2.78 -6.67
C ALA A 106 -0.57 1.46 -7.25
N ILE A 107 0.73 1.20 -7.08
CA ILE A 107 1.36 -0.04 -7.52
C ILE A 107 0.85 -1.24 -6.72
N SER A 108 0.75 -1.13 -5.40
CA SER A 108 0.21 -2.22 -4.57
C SER A 108 -1.23 -2.57 -4.94
N VAL A 109 -2.07 -1.56 -5.17
CA VAL A 109 -3.45 -1.75 -5.62
C VAL A 109 -3.48 -2.40 -7.00
N ALA A 110 -2.63 -1.96 -7.93
CA ALA A 110 -2.53 -2.53 -9.27
C ALA A 110 -2.12 -4.01 -9.25
N LEU A 111 -1.12 -4.38 -8.44
CA LEU A 111 -0.68 -5.76 -8.27
C LEU A 111 -1.83 -6.68 -7.86
N VAL A 112 -2.58 -6.29 -6.83
CA VAL A 112 -3.74 -7.06 -6.37
C VAL A 112 -4.82 -7.15 -7.44
N LYS A 113 -5.17 -6.02 -8.10
CA LYS A 113 -6.20 -6.01 -9.15
C LYS A 113 -5.81 -6.83 -10.38
N LEU A 114 -4.51 -7.03 -10.64
CA LEU A 114 -3.99 -7.89 -11.70
C LEU A 114 -3.85 -9.37 -11.27
N GLY A 115 -4.26 -9.71 -10.04
CA GLY A 115 -4.31 -11.08 -9.54
C GLY A 115 -3.06 -11.55 -8.79
N ASP A 116 -2.20 -10.63 -8.34
CA ASP A 116 -1.11 -10.97 -7.41
C ASP A 116 -1.67 -11.18 -5.98
N ASN A 117 -2.21 -12.38 -5.75
CA ASN A 117 -2.78 -12.76 -4.45
C ASN A 117 -1.72 -12.80 -3.34
N GLY A 118 -0.44 -13.00 -3.69
CA GLY A 118 0.66 -12.91 -2.74
C GLY A 118 0.78 -11.50 -2.17
N HIS A 119 0.66 -10.48 -3.03
CA HIS A 119 0.72 -9.09 -2.61
C HIS A 119 -0.47 -8.68 -1.73
N PHE A 120 -1.65 -9.28 -1.93
CA PHE A 120 -2.79 -9.04 -1.03
C PHE A 120 -2.48 -9.50 0.40
N GLN A 121 -1.83 -10.65 0.58
CA GLN A 121 -1.42 -11.12 1.91
C GLN A 121 -0.41 -10.19 2.57
N VAL A 122 0.53 -9.63 1.80
CA VAL A 122 1.47 -8.60 2.31
C VAL A 122 0.71 -7.40 2.88
N ILE A 123 -0.36 -6.93 2.21
CA ILE A 123 -1.19 -5.83 2.71
C ILE A 123 -1.90 -6.22 4.02
N LEU A 124 -2.35 -7.47 4.15
CA LEU A 124 -2.96 -7.94 5.40
C LEU A 124 -1.94 -8.01 6.54
N GLU A 125 -0.69 -8.42 6.27
CA GLU A 125 0.40 -8.40 7.25
C GLU A 125 0.76 -6.97 7.69
N GLU A 126 0.72 -6.00 6.78
CA GLU A 126 0.97 -4.59 7.11
C GLU A 126 -0.05 -4.02 8.13
N LEU A 127 -1.28 -4.55 8.17
CA LEU A 127 -2.29 -4.14 9.15
C LEU A 127 -1.87 -4.45 10.60
N THR A 128 -1.02 -5.44 10.82
CA THR A 128 -0.55 -5.82 12.17
C THR A 128 0.76 -5.12 12.55
N SER A 129 1.28 -4.24 11.70
CA SER A 129 2.54 -3.53 11.98
C SER A 129 2.40 -2.62 13.20
N GLU A 130 3.43 -2.54 14.05
CA GLU A 130 3.45 -1.57 15.15
C GLU A 130 3.57 -0.12 14.66
N ILE A 131 4.08 0.08 13.43
CA ILE A 131 4.26 1.39 12.83
C ILE A 131 2.91 1.88 12.29
N LEU A 132 2.36 2.93 12.92
CA LEU A 132 1.08 3.52 12.53
C LEU A 132 0.99 3.84 11.04
N GLY A 133 2.02 4.46 10.47
CA GLY A 133 2.07 4.83 9.05
C GLY A 133 2.03 3.64 8.08
N VAL A 134 2.40 2.45 8.53
CA VAL A 134 2.30 1.20 7.75
C VAL A 134 0.85 0.70 7.78
N ARG A 135 0.25 0.63 8.97
CA ARG A 135 -1.14 0.22 9.14
C ARG A 135 -2.11 1.11 8.37
N THR A 136 -1.95 2.44 8.48
CA THR A 136 -2.83 3.39 7.78
C THR A 136 -2.73 3.25 6.26
N ARG A 137 -1.52 3.11 5.71
CA ARG A 137 -1.33 2.83 4.29
C ARG A 137 -1.97 1.51 3.85
N ALA A 138 -1.94 0.47 4.68
CA ALA A 138 -2.60 -0.79 4.39
C ALA A 138 -4.13 -0.63 4.32
N ILE A 139 -4.73 0.13 5.25
CA ILE A 139 -6.17 0.47 5.22
C ILE A 139 -6.52 1.24 3.94
N GLU A 140 -5.69 2.22 3.56
CA GLU A 140 -5.90 2.98 2.33
C GLU A 140 -5.83 2.08 1.09
N LYS A 141 -4.83 1.19 0.98
CA LYS A 141 -4.73 0.20 -0.10
C LYS A 141 -5.99 -0.67 -0.18
N LEU A 142 -6.47 -1.21 0.94
CA LEU A 142 -7.68 -2.04 0.98
C LEU A 142 -8.93 -1.28 0.49
N SER A 143 -9.04 0.01 0.82
CA SER A 143 -10.17 0.85 0.38
C SER A 143 -10.17 1.12 -1.13
N LEU A 144 -8.99 1.15 -1.75
CA LEU A 144 -8.80 1.36 -3.19
C LEU A 144 -8.89 0.06 -4.02
N ILE A 145 -8.59 -1.09 -3.39
CA ILE A 145 -8.73 -2.41 -4.03
C ILE A 145 -10.19 -2.71 -4.37
N GLN A 146 -11.12 -2.38 -3.48
CA GLN A 146 -12.57 -2.54 -3.70
C GLN A 146 -12.98 -3.97 -4.13
N SER A 147 -12.32 -4.98 -3.57
CA SER A 147 -12.70 -6.38 -3.72
C SER A 147 -13.58 -6.80 -2.53
N LYS A 148 -14.31 -7.91 -2.70
CA LYS A 148 -15.09 -8.49 -1.59
C LYS A 148 -14.24 -8.78 -0.36
N GLU A 149 -13.04 -9.31 -0.58
CA GLU A 149 -12.09 -9.62 0.49
C GLU A 149 -11.56 -8.35 1.17
N SER A 150 -11.26 -7.29 0.40
CA SER A 150 -10.81 -6.02 0.99
C SER A 150 -11.92 -5.34 1.78
N TYR A 151 -13.17 -5.37 1.30
CA TYR A 151 -14.32 -4.85 2.03
C TYR A 151 -14.63 -5.65 3.30
N ARG A 152 -14.54 -6.98 3.26
CA ARG A 152 -14.69 -7.81 4.46
C ARG A 152 -13.67 -7.41 5.53
N LYS A 153 -12.41 -7.23 5.15
CA LYS A 153 -11.37 -6.80 6.09
C LYS A 153 -11.62 -5.40 6.65
N LEU A 154 -12.06 -4.45 5.81
CA LEU A 154 -12.41 -3.11 6.27
C LEU A 154 -13.63 -3.13 7.21
N TYR A 155 -14.63 -3.98 6.94
CA TYR A 155 -15.79 -4.17 7.81
C TYR A 155 -15.38 -4.68 9.19
N GLU A 156 -14.49 -5.67 9.27
CA GLU A 156 -13.93 -6.17 10.55
C GLU A 156 -13.22 -5.05 11.33
N LEU A 157 -12.45 -4.21 10.64
CA LEU A 157 -11.70 -3.11 11.25
C LEU A 157 -12.58 -1.95 11.75
N LEU A 158 -13.88 -1.92 11.44
CA LEU A 158 -14.80 -0.91 11.98
C LEU A 158 -15.01 -1.07 13.51
N ASP A 159 -14.77 -2.27 14.05
CA ASP A 159 -14.79 -2.52 15.50
C ASP A 159 -13.46 -2.17 16.20
N ASP A 160 -12.39 -1.91 15.44
CA ASP A 160 -11.06 -1.73 16.01
C ASP A 160 -10.86 -0.28 16.48
N THR A 161 -10.86 -0.10 17.80
CA THR A 161 -10.61 1.20 18.45
C THR A 161 -9.14 1.42 18.82
N SER A 162 -8.23 0.53 18.41
CA SER A 162 -6.80 0.66 18.68
C SER A 162 -6.15 1.83 17.91
N GLY A 163 -4.92 2.17 18.29
CA GLY A 163 -4.09 3.11 17.52
C GLY A 163 -4.32 4.60 17.80
N GLY A 164 -5.19 4.98 18.73
CA GLY A 164 -5.32 6.35 19.22
C GLY A 164 -4.60 6.54 20.55
N GLU A 165 -3.39 7.10 20.55
CA GLU A 165 -2.78 7.67 21.76
C GLU A 165 -2.70 9.20 21.63
N TYR A 166 -3.17 9.89 22.67
CA TYR A 166 -3.20 11.34 22.78
C TYR A 166 -1.78 11.88 22.96
N GLY A 167 -1.27 12.61 21.96
CA GLY A 167 -0.05 13.42 22.02
C GLY A 167 -0.33 14.80 21.42
N SER A 168 0.12 15.86 22.09
CA SER A 168 -0.50 17.20 22.15
C SER A 168 -0.75 18.00 20.87
N ASP A 169 -0.32 17.60 19.67
CA ASP A 169 -0.42 18.50 18.50
C ASP A 169 -0.80 17.85 17.16
N PHE A 170 -1.00 16.53 17.11
CA PHE A 170 -1.55 15.83 15.94
C PHE A 170 -2.52 14.75 16.40
N ALA A 171 -3.82 14.95 16.15
CA ALA A 171 -4.84 13.96 16.52
C ALA A 171 -4.63 12.66 15.71
N VAL A 172 -4.06 11.64 16.36
CA VAL A 172 -3.99 10.29 15.80
C VAL A 172 -5.37 9.67 15.92
N LEU A 173 -6.03 9.43 14.79
CA LEU A 173 -7.34 8.80 14.74
C LEU A 173 -7.24 7.31 15.11
N PRO A 174 -8.17 6.79 15.94
CA PRO A 174 -8.31 5.33 16.11
C PRO A 174 -8.50 4.62 14.76
N THR A 175 -8.10 3.34 14.68
CA THR A 175 -8.15 2.53 13.46
C THR A 175 -9.50 2.63 12.75
N ASN A 176 -10.61 2.42 13.45
CA ASN A 176 -11.95 2.49 12.87
C ASN A 176 -12.30 3.87 12.27
N ARG A 177 -11.81 4.97 12.84
CA ARG A 177 -12.01 6.32 12.29
C ARG A 177 -11.23 6.51 11.00
N TYR A 178 -10.02 5.98 10.93
CA TYR A 178 -9.22 6.01 9.71
C TYR A 178 -9.84 5.15 8.60
N VAL A 179 -10.39 3.98 8.93
CA VAL A 179 -11.18 3.15 8.00
C VAL A 179 -12.35 3.94 7.42
N VAL A 180 -13.13 4.60 8.28
CA VAL A 180 -14.28 5.41 7.88
C VAL A 180 -13.89 6.57 6.95
N GLU A 181 -12.76 7.23 7.20
CA GLU A 181 -12.24 8.28 6.33
C GLU A 181 -11.88 7.73 4.94
N CYS A 182 -11.20 6.59 4.88
CA CYS A 182 -10.85 5.95 3.61
C CYS A 182 -12.09 5.49 2.83
N LEU A 183 -13.06 4.88 3.50
CA LEU A 183 -14.33 4.47 2.88
C LEU A 183 -15.11 5.67 2.35
N SER A 184 -15.16 6.78 3.10
CA SER A 184 -15.84 8.01 2.68
C SER A 184 -15.24 8.66 1.44
N ARG A 185 -13.92 8.49 1.22
CA ARG A 185 -13.23 9.00 0.03
C ARG A 185 -13.43 8.08 -1.19
N THR A 186 -13.56 6.78 -0.96
CA THR A 186 -13.49 5.77 -2.04
C THR A 186 -14.84 5.22 -2.47
N ILE A 187 -15.87 5.28 -1.61
CA ILE A 187 -17.22 4.77 -1.91
C ILE A 187 -18.19 5.95 -2.06
N ALA A 188 -18.58 6.22 -3.31
CA ALA A 188 -19.45 7.36 -3.66
C ALA A 188 -20.86 7.30 -3.05
N TYR A 189 -21.38 6.11 -2.78
CA TYR A 189 -22.76 5.88 -2.32
C TYR A 189 -22.84 5.37 -0.87
N GLY A 190 -21.87 5.74 -0.04
CA GLY A 190 -21.84 5.44 1.39
C GLY A 190 -22.82 6.26 2.24
N PRO A 191 -22.75 6.15 3.59
CA PRO A 191 -23.46 7.05 4.50
C PRO A 191 -23.14 8.53 4.20
N LYS A 192 -24.12 9.42 4.45
CA LYS A 192 -24.04 10.85 4.09
C LYS A 192 -24.13 11.74 5.33
N GLY A 193 -23.82 13.04 5.16
CA GLY A 193 -23.90 14.01 6.26
C GLY A 193 -22.92 13.68 7.38
N MET A 194 -23.33 13.85 8.63
CA MET A 194 -22.50 13.51 9.79
C MET A 194 -22.29 12.00 9.96
N ASP A 195 -23.22 11.18 9.46
CA ASP A 195 -23.14 9.72 9.55
C ASP A 195 -22.00 9.14 8.73
N ARG A 196 -21.50 9.86 7.71
CA ARG A 196 -20.32 9.44 6.92
C ARG A 196 -19.07 9.27 7.78
N PHE A 197 -19.03 9.88 8.96
CA PHE A 197 -17.92 9.76 9.91
C PHE A 197 -18.17 8.72 11.01
N SER A 198 -19.30 8.01 11.00
CA SER A 198 -19.68 7.04 12.04
C SER A 198 -19.33 5.59 11.64
N PRO A 199 -18.50 4.87 12.43
CA PRO A 199 -18.26 3.45 12.21
C PRO A 199 -19.55 2.61 12.18
N ASP A 200 -20.50 2.90 13.06
CA ASP A 200 -21.79 2.19 13.14
C ASP A 200 -22.64 2.39 11.88
N ALA A 201 -22.63 3.61 11.32
CA ALA A 201 -23.35 3.89 10.08
C ALA A 201 -22.73 3.14 8.90
N TRP A 202 -21.41 3.02 8.85
CA TRP A 202 -20.70 2.23 7.84
C TRP A 202 -20.97 0.74 7.99
N LYS A 203 -20.99 0.21 9.22
CA LYS A 203 -21.42 -1.18 9.47
C LYS A 203 -22.83 -1.45 8.98
N ALA A 204 -23.79 -0.60 9.38
CA ALA A 204 -25.17 -0.72 8.93
C ALA A 204 -25.30 -0.61 7.39
N TRP A 205 -24.44 0.19 6.75
CA TRP A 205 -24.37 0.26 5.29
C TRP A 205 -23.87 -1.04 4.67
N PHE A 206 -22.81 -1.65 5.20
CA PHE A 206 -22.33 -2.95 4.73
C PHE A 206 -23.38 -4.06 4.95
N GLU A 207 -24.09 -4.06 6.07
CA GLU A 207 -25.20 -5.01 6.32
C GLU A 207 -26.34 -4.88 5.30
N ARG A 208 -26.63 -3.67 4.81
CA ARG A 208 -27.59 -3.49 3.70
C ARG A 208 -27.01 -3.87 2.34
N ASN A 209 -25.70 -3.91 2.22
CA ASN A 209 -24.96 -4.20 0.99
C ASN A 209 -24.15 -5.51 1.13
N ARG A 210 -24.71 -6.52 1.80
CA ARG A 210 -24.03 -7.78 2.13
C ARG A 210 -23.33 -8.46 0.97
N HIS A 211 -23.84 -8.32 -0.25
CA HIS A 211 -23.20 -8.85 -1.47
C HIS A 211 -21.74 -8.36 -1.68
N LEU A 212 -21.36 -7.23 -1.06
CA LEU A 212 -20.00 -6.68 -1.09
C LEU A 212 -19.05 -7.37 -0.09
N ILE A 213 -19.55 -8.10 0.90
CA ILE A 213 -18.74 -8.74 1.96
C ILE A 213 -18.96 -10.26 2.11
N ASP A 214 -20.10 -10.79 1.64
CA ASP A 214 -20.50 -12.21 1.72
C ASP A 214 -19.86 -13.07 0.64
#